data_AF-G4RQ21-F1
#
_entry.id   AF-G4RQ21-F1
#
_cell.length_a   1.000
_cell.length_b   1.000
_cell.length_c   1.000
_cell.angle_alpha   90.00
_cell.angle_beta   90.00
_cell.angle_gamma   90.00
#
_symmetry.space_group_name_H-M   'P 1'
#
loop_
_entity.id
_entity.type
_entity.pdbx_description
1 polymer ?
#
loop_
_entity_poly.entity_id
_entity_poly.type
_entity_poly.pdbx_seq_one_letter_code
_entity_poly.pdbx_strand_id
1 'polypeptide(L)'
;MSTIIQKLREYLDKAEAEQLSQLDRLVASTGLPVVRDQKTGALIWVDVRELRLRFQLSVNRISKFIEGLSQERLYYTVCKRCGSVYFPPQADCPKCKASDMEWREASREGELITWTVINVKPASFAHNRDYVVGIVRMPEGFNVTAWVDADPRTLKPGMKMRLVVGKRAGEGYLTYWFRPA
;
A
#
# COMPACT_ATOMS: atom_id res chain seq x y z
N MET A 1 -11.09 -19.67 -15.12
CA MET A 1 -11.07 -18.23 -15.48
C MET A 1 -9.91 -18.00 -16.44
N SER A 2 -10.05 -18.55 -17.65
CA SER A 2 -10.40 -17.84 -18.89
C SER A 2 -9.16 -17.25 -19.56
N THR A 3 -8.49 -18.11 -20.34
CA THR A 3 -7.36 -17.80 -21.25
C THR A 3 -7.60 -16.56 -22.12
N ILE A 4 -8.86 -16.20 -22.35
CA ILE A 4 -9.28 -15.01 -23.10
C ILE A 4 -8.90 -13.72 -22.35
N ILE A 5 -9.10 -13.66 -21.03
CA ILE A 5 -8.77 -12.45 -20.24
C ILE A 5 -7.26 -12.22 -20.22
N GLN A 6 -6.48 -13.31 -20.15
CA GLN A 6 -5.02 -13.23 -20.19
C GLN A 6 -4.52 -12.79 -21.56
N LYS A 7 -5.05 -13.37 -22.65
CA LYS A 7 -4.76 -12.93 -24.02
C LYS A 7 -5.17 -11.48 -24.26
N LEU A 8 -6.29 -11.04 -23.69
CA LEU A 8 -6.75 -9.66 -23.77
C LEU A 8 -5.78 -8.71 -23.07
N ARG A 9 -5.29 -9.08 -21.88
CA ARG A 9 -4.28 -8.30 -21.14
C ARG A 9 -2.96 -8.19 -21.92
N GLU A 10 -2.45 -9.31 -22.42
CA GLU A 10 -1.24 -9.33 -23.26
C GLU A 10 -1.39 -8.48 -24.52
N TYR A 11 -2.57 -8.51 -25.15
CA TYR A 11 -2.89 -7.67 -26.30
C TYR A 11 -2.94 -6.18 -25.92
N LEU A 12 -3.58 -5.83 -24.80
CA LEU A 12 -3.67 -4.45 -24.32
C LEU A 12 -2.29 -3.90 -23.94
N ASP A 13 -1.48 -4.65 -23.21
CA ASP A 13 -0.11 -4.26 -22.83
C ASP A 13 0.75 -4.04 -24.09
N LYS A 14 0.60 -4.92 -25.09
CA LYS A 14 1.29 -4.78 -26.39
C LYS A 14 0.79 -3.57 -27.19
N ALA A 15 -0.52 -3.31 -27.20
CA ALA A 15 -1.11 -2.16 -27.87
C ALA A 15 -0.67 -0.85 -27.23
N GLU A 16 -0.60 -0.78 -25.90
CA GLU A 16 -0.12 0.39 -25.15
C GLU A 16 1.37 0.65 -25.43
N ALA A 17 2.21 -0.39 -25.42
CA ALA A 17 3.62 -0.28 -25.77
C ALA A 17 3.83 0.18 -27.23
N GLU A 18 3.00 -0.31 -28.16
CA GLU A 18 3.04 0.09 -29.56
C GLU A 18 2.56 1.54 -29.76
N GLN A 19 1.53 1.98 -29.03
CA GLN A 19 1.08 3.37 -29.01
C GLN A 19 2.16 4.30 -28.48
N LEU A 20 2.83 3.95 -27.37
CA LEU A 20 3.96 4.73 -26.84
C LEU A 20 5.09 4.83 -27.88
N SER A 21 5.45 3.72 -28.54
CA SER A 21 6.47 3.70 -29.60
C SER A 21 6.09 4.54 -30.83
N GLN A 22 4.81 4.52 -31.23
CA GLN A 22 4.31 5.35 -32.32
C GLN A 22 4.34 6.84 -31.94
N LEU A 23 4.02 7.15 -30.68
CA LEU A 23 4.09 8.50 -30.15
C LEU A 23 5.53 9.02 -30.13
N ASP A 24 6.49 8.20 -29.68
CA ASP A 24 7.92 8.53 -29.72
C ASP A 24 8.40 8.84 -31.15
N ARG A 25 7.95 8.05 -32.14
CA ARG A 25 8.24 8.31 -33.56
C ARG A 25 7.59 9.58 -34.09
N LEU A 26 6.36 9.87 -33.67
CA LEU A 26 5.66 11.11 -34.02
C LEU A 26 6.38 12.33 -33.42
N VAL A 27 6.81 12.23 -32.17
CA VAL A 27 7.63 13.26 -31.50
C VAL A 27 8.94 13.46 -32.26
N ALA A 28 9.63 12.38 -32.63
CA ALA A 28 10.89 12.45 -33.37
C ALA A 28 10.75 13.11 -34.76
N SER A 29 9.61 12.94 -35.42
CA SER A 29 9.35 13.50 -36.76
C SER A 29 8.77 14.92 -36.76
N THR A 30 7.94 15.26 -35.78
CA THR A 30 7.27 16.57 -35.70
C THR A 30 7.97 17.56 -34.77
N GLY A 31 8.84 17.07 -33.89
CA GLY A 31 9.51 17.85 -32.84
C GLY A 31 8.59 18.24 -31.67
N LEU A 32 7.31 17.84 -31.67
CA LEU A 32 6.32 18.23 -30.67
C LEU A 32 5.53 17.02 -30.14
N PRO A 33 5.49 16.77 -28.82
CA PRO A 33 4.67 15.72 -28.22
C PRO A 33 3.23 16.18 -28.01
N VAL A 34 2.55 16.52 -29.10
CA VAL A 34 1.19 17.05 -29.07
C VAL A 34 0.25 16.20 -29.91
N VAL A 35 -0.82 15.70 -29.29
CA VAL A 35 -1.92 15.01 -29.98
C VAL A 35 -3.20 15.84 -29.90
N ARG A 36 -4.11 15.65 -30.86
CA ARG A 36 -5.46 16.25 -30.78
C ARG A 36 -6.41 15.30 -30.06
N ASP A 37 -7.09 15.82 -29.05
CA ASP A 37 -8.19 15.12 -28.38
C ASP A 37 -9.32 14.83 -29.37
N GLN A 38 -9.77 13.58 -29.46
CA GLN A 38 -10.80 13.19 -30.43
C GLN A 38 -12.17 13.79 -30.12
N LYS A 39 -12.47 14.11 -28.87
CA LYS A 39 -13.79 14.59 -28.44
C LYS A 39 -13.91 16.11 -28.50
N THR A 40 -12.85 16.82 -28.12
CA THR A 40 -12.85 18.28 -27.93
C THR A 40 -11.99 19.01 -28.95
N GLY A 41 -11.12 18.30 -29.67
CA GLY A 41 -10.18 18.89 -30.61
C GLY A 41 -9.01 19.65 -29.97
N ALA A 42 -8.95 19.66 -28.63
CA ALA A 42 -7.90 20.33 -27.87
C ALA A 42 -6.51 19.71 -28.14
N LEU A 43 -5.47 20.53 -28.10
CA LEU A 43 -4.09 20.07 -28.16
C LEU A 43 -3.69 19.53 -26.78
N ILE A 44 -3.39 18.23 -26.70
CA ILE A 44 -2.92 17.55 -25.49
C ILE A 44 -1.42 17.35 -25.62
N TRP A 45 -0.67 17.87 -24.64
CA TRP A 45 0.73 17.52 -24.45
C TRP A 45 0.85 16.12 -23.85
N VAL A 46 1.55 15.22 -24.53
CA VAL A 46 1.75 13.85 -24.08
C VAL A 46 3.21 13.70 -23.68
N ASP A 47 3.49 13.83 -22.40
CA ASP A 47 4.83 13.62 -21.89
C ASP A 47 5.21 12.14 -21.99
N VAL A 48 6.17 11.82 -22.83
CA VAL A 48 6.68 10.44 -23.03
C VAL A 48 7.72 10.03 -21.97
N ARG A 49 8.05 10.93 -21.02
CA ARG A 49 9.00 10.61 -19.95
C ARG A 49 8.30 9.81 -18.85
N GLU A 50 8.74 8.58 -18.65
CA GLU A 50 8.36 7.81 -17.46
C GLU A 50 8.89 8.51 -16.19
N LEU A 51 7.99 9.07 -15.39
CA LEU A 51 8.35 9.56 -14.05
C LEU A 51 8.51 8.38 -13.08
N ARG A 52 9.73 7.84 -13.00
CA ARG A 52 10.07 6.80 -12.00
C ARG A 52 10.32 7.45 -10.63
N LEU A 53 9.26 7.63 -9.85
CA LEU A 53 9.33 8.11 -8.48
C LEU A 53 9.94 7.05 -7.55
N ARG A 54 11.11 7.35 -6.97
CA ARG A 54 11.68 6.65 -5.82
C ARG A 54 11.75 7.60 -4.65
N PHE A 55 10.91 7.39 -3.65
CA PHE A 55 10.91 8.24 -2.45
C PHE A 55 12.09 7.86 -1.55
N GLN A 56 12.92 8.86 -1.22
CA GLN A 56 13.93 8.75 -0.17
C GLN A 56 13.42 9.53 1.04
N LEU A 57 12.87 8.81 2.01
CA LEU A 57 12.32 9.39 3.23
C LEU A 57 13.20 8.99 4.41
N SER A 58 13.60 9.97 5.23
CA SER A 58 14.31 9.67 6.48
C SER A 58 13.34 9.02 7.46
N VAL A 59 13.71 7.83 7.95
CA VAL A 59 12.96 7.10 8.98
C VAL A 59 13.69 7.12 10.34
N ASN A 60 14.71 7.98 10.49
CA ASN A 60 15.57 8.01 11.68
C ASN A 60 14.76 8.17 12.98
N ARG A 61 13.76 9.06 13.00
CA ARG A 61 12.96 9.32 14.20
C ARG A 61 11.99 8.20 14.57
N ILE A 62 11.82 7.21 13.69
CA ILE A 62 11.01 6.01 13.90
C ILE A 62 11.84 4.73 13.71
N SER A 63 13.17 4.79 13.84
CA SER A 63 14.06 3.64 13.56
C SER A 63 13.67 2.40 14.36
N LYS A 64 13.23 2.58 15.62
CA LYS A 64 12.75 1.50 16.49
C LYS A 64 11.57 0.73 15.90
N PHE A 65 10.71 1.35 15.10
CA PHE A 65 9.66 0.65 14.37
C PHE A 65 10.26 -0.30 13.31
N ILE A 66 11.21 0.21 12.51
CA ILE A 66 11.87 -0.54 11.44
C ILE A 66 12.73 -1.68 11.99
N GLU A 67 13.50 -1.40 13.04
CA GLU A 67 14.28 -2.40 13.78
C GLU A 67 13.36 -3.44 14.44
N GLY A 68 12.19 -3.02 14.94
CA GLY A 68 11.19 -3.95 15.44
C GLY A 68 10.73 -4.94 14.38
N LEU A 69 10.47 -4.49 13.16
CA LEU A 69 10.04 -5.37 12.07
C LEU A 69 11.08 -6.46 11.76
N SER A 70 12.38 -6.15 11.85
CA SER A 70 13.44 -7.17 11.64
C SER A 70 13.56 -8.17 12.77
N GLN A 71 13.00 -7.84 13.94
CA GLN A 71 12.87 -8.71 15.10
C GLN A 71 11.49 -9.38 15.17
N GLU A 72 10.70 -9.31 14.09
CA GLU A 72 9.31 -9.81 14.03
C GLU A 72 8.39 -9.17 15.08
N ARG A 73 8.66 -7.92 15.47
CA ARG A 73 7.88 -7.14 16.45
C ARG A 73 7.23 -5.94 15.79
N LEU A 74 6.03 -5.59 16.26
CA LEU A 74 5.34 -4.39 15.84
C LEU A 74 5.29 -3.40 17.01
N TYR A 75 5.81 -2.20 16.81
CA TYR A 75 5.80 -1.16 17.84
C TYR A 75 4.76 -0.07 17.56
N TYR A 76 4.25 0.52 18.63
CA TYR A 76 3.42 1.71 18.65
C TYR A 76 3.97 2.72 19.67
N THR A 77 3.40 3.92 19.70
CA THR A 77 3.85 4.99 20.61
C THR A 77 2.72 5.52 21.47
N VAL A 78 3.03 5.83 22.74
CA VAL A 78 2.16 6.54 23.69
C VAL A 78 2.82 7.86 24.07
N CYS A 79 2.09 8.97 23.96
CA CYS A 79 2.61 10.26 24.44
C CYS A 79 2.62 10.28 25.97
N LYS A 80 3.79 10.44 26.60
CA LYS A 80 3.89 10.47 28.07
C LYS A 80 3.21 11.68 28.70
N ARG A 81 3.07 12.78 27.95
CA ARG A 81 2.44 14.02 28.44
C ARG A 81 0.91 13.97 28.49
N CYS A 82 0.27 13.33 27.50
CA CYS A 82 -1.20 13.39 27.36
C CYS A 82 -1.87 12.03 27.17
N GLY A 83 -1.10 10.93 27.25
CA GLY A 83 -1.61 9.56 27.18
C GLY A 83 -2.13 9.12 25.80
N SER A 84 -2.03 9.95 24.77
CA SER A 84 -2.54 9.59 23.43
C SER A 84 -1.70 8.48 22.80
N VAL A 85 -2.40 7.50 22.22
CA VAL A 85 -1.81 6.29 21.62
C VAL A 85 -1.84 6.41 20.10
N TYR A 86 -0.74 6.07 19.43
CA TYR A 86 -0.63 6.20 17.98
C TYR A 86 -0.06 4.95 17.31
N PHE A 87 -0.74 4.57 16.24
CA PHE A 87 -0.27 3.66 15.21
C PHE A 87 -0.71 4.21 13.83
N PRO A 88 0.17 4.31 12.82
CA PRO A 88 1.63 4.09 12.89
C PRO A 88 2.31 4.97 13.96
N PRO A 89 3.44 4.53 14.54
CA PRO A 89 4.10 5.24 15.63
C PRO A 89 4.50 6.66 15.22
N GLN A 90 4.38 7.59 16.16
CA GLN A 90 4.69 9.01 15.97
C GLN A 90 5.88 9.40 16.85
N ALA A 91 6.85 10.11 16.27
CA ALA A 91 7.99 10.64 17.02
C ALA A 91 7.64 11.90 17.82
N ASP A 92 6.61 12.63 17.41
CA ASP A 92 6.02 13.77 18.11
C ASP A 92 4.52 13.57 18.24
N CYS A 93 3.95 13.94 19.37
CA CYS A 93 2.51 13.86 19.58
C CYS A 93 1.78 14.91 18.73
N PRO A 94 0.92 14.53 17.76
CA PRO A 94 0.15 15.49 16.97
C PRO A 94 -0.82 16.33 17.82
N LYS A 95 -1.30 15.77 18.94
CA LYS A 95 -2.26 16.42 19.85
C LYS A 95 -1.64 17.52 20.70
N CYS A 96 -0.56 17.24 21.44
CA CYS A 96 0.02 18.19 22.40
C CYS A 96 1.42 18.70 22.02
N LYS A 97 1.93 18.31 20.85
CA LYS A 97 3.22 18.72 20.26
C LYS A 97 4.46 18.36 21.09
N ALA A 98 4.32 17.49 22.10
CA ALA A 98 5.44 16.98 22.87
C ALA A 98 6.15 15.85 22.12
N SER A 99 7.48 15.80 22.23
CA SER A 99 8.33 14.74 21.67
C SER A 99 8.63 13.59 22.64
N ASP A 100 8.16 13.69 23.89
CA ASP A 100 8.32 12.61 24.88
C ASP A 100 7.29 11.50 24.63
N MET A 101 7.72 10.55 23.81
CA MET A 101 6.95 9.39 23.36
C MET A 101 7.54 8.11 23.97
N GLU A 102 6.68 7.29 24.54
CA GLU A 102 7.01 5.96 25.01
C GLU A 102 6.74 4.94 23.90
N TRP A 103 7.71 4.07 23.63
CA TRP A 103 7.60 3.01 22.63
C TRP A 103 7.22 1.68 23.28
N ARG A 104 6.13 1.08 22.83
CA ARG A 104 5.59 -0.18 23.36
C ARG A 104 5.35 -1.19 22.25
N GLU A 105 5.56 -2.47 22.54
CA GLU A 105 5.24 -3.56 21.59
C GLU A 105 3.73 -3.78 21.57
N ALA A 106 3.16 -3.92 20.38
CA ALA A 106 1.75 -4.20 20.17
C ALA A 106 1.43 -5.68 20.47
N SER A 107 0.23 -5.92 20.98
CA SER A 107 -0.32 -7.26 21.14
C SER A 107 -0.35 -8.02 19.82
N ARG A 108 -0.28 -9.35 19.90
CA ARG A 108 -0.31 -10.25 18.74
C ARG A 108 -1.71 -10.55 18.23
N GLU A 109 -2.74 -10.11 18.93
CA GLU A 109 -4.14 -10.38 18.61
C GLU A 109 -4.95 -9.09 18.62
N GLY A 110 -5.96 -9.04 17.74
CA GLY A 110 -6.91 -7.95 17.64
C GLY A 110 -8.24 -8.44 17.09
N GLU A 111 -9.14 -7.52 16.82
CA GLU A 111 -10.49 -7.80 16.34
C GLU A 111 -10.76 -7.13 14.99
N LEU A 112 -11.25 -7.89 14.01
CA LEU A 112 -11.56 -7.37 12.69
C LEU A 112 -12.74 -6.41 12.75
N ILE A 113 -12.52 -5.13 12.44
CA ILE A 113 -13.59 -4.12 12.36
C ILE A 113 -14.31 -4.24 11.02
N THR A 114 -13.56 -4.23 9.93
CA THR A 114 -14.09 -4.26 8.56
C THR A 114 -13.01 -4.73 7.59
N TRP A 115 -13.42 -5.12 6.38
CA TRP A 115 -12.52 -5.58 5.32
C TRP A 115 -13.10 -5.32 3.93
N THR A 116 -12.24 -5.34 2.92
CA THR A 116 -12.62 -5.22 1.50
C THR A 116 -11.70 -6.06 0.62
N VAL A 117 -12.18 -6.45 -0.56
CA VAL A 117 -11.38 -7.10 -1.60
C VAL A 117 -10.89 -6.06 -2.60
N ILE A 118 -9.59 -5.97 -2.79
CA ILE A 118 -9.00 -5.16 -3.84
C ILE A 118 -8.93 -5.98 -5.12
N ASN A 119 -9.92 -5.78 -5.98
CA ASN A 119 -10.01 -6.41 -7.31
C ASN A 119 -9.47 -5.48 -8.42
N VAL A 120 -9.74 -4.18 -8.34
CA VAL A 120 -9.14 -3.13 -9.19
C VAL A 120 -7.89 -2.57 -8.49
N LYS A 121 -6.72 -2.86 -9.05
CA LYS A 121 -5.41 -2.62 -8.40
C LYS A 121 -4.69 -1.45 -9.06
N PRO A 122 -3.95 -0.63 -8.30
CA PRO A 122 -2.99 0.29 -8.90
C PRO A 122 -1.91 -0.50 -9.66
N ALA A 123 -1.29 0.14 -10.66
CA ALA A 123 -0.28 -0.50 -11.52
C ALA A 123 0.85 -1.16 -10.71
N SER A 124 1.30 -0.52 -9.64
CA SER A 124 2.34 -1.04 -8.73
C SER A 124 1.99 -2.36 -8.03
N PHE A 125 0.70 -2.69 -7.92
CA PHE A 125 0.21 -3.94 -7.31
C PHE A 125 -0.45 -4.88 -8.33
N ALA A 126 -0.39 -4.57 -9.63
CA ALA A 126 -1.08 -5.31 -10.69
C ALA A 126 -0.58 -6.76 -10.90
N HIS A 127 0.57 -7.11 -10.32
CA HIS A 127 1.13 -8.46 -10.27
C HIS A 127 0.47 -9.34 -9.20
N ASN A 128 -0.23 -8.75 -8.23
CA ASN A 128 -0.93 -9.51 -7.19
C ASN A 128 -2.27 -10.04 -7.70
N ARG A 129 -2.66 -11.21 -7.18
CA ARG A 129 -4.07 -11.67 -7.24
C ARG A 129 -4.94 -10.72 -6.42
N ASP A 130 -6.26 -10.83 -6.56
CA ASP A 130 -7.20 -10.14 -5.66
C ASP A 130 -6.81 -10.43 -4.20
N TYR A 131 -6.70 -9.38 -3.40
CA TYR A 131 -6.21 -9.45 -2.03
C TYR A 131 -7.16 -8.73 -1.09
N VAL A 132 -7.16 -9.15 0.18
CA VAL A 132 -8.02 -8.56 1.21
C VAL A 132 -7.22 -7.53 2.00
N VAL A 133 -7.82 -6.37 2.21
CA VAL A 133 -7.35 -5.36 3.16
C VAL A 133 -8.38 -5.22 4.25
N GLY A 134 -7.92 -5.23 5.51
CA GLY A 134 -8.76 -5.12 6.68
C GLY A 134 -8.29 -4.03 7.64
N ILE A 135 -9.21 -3.61 8.50
CA ILE A 135 -8.93 -2.76 9.65
C ILE A 135 -9.14 -3.61 10.90
N VAL A 136 -8.09 -3.78 11.70
CA VAL A 136 -8.12 -4.56 12.95
C VAL A 136 -7.98 -3.62 14.15
N ARG A 137 -8.91 -3.69 15.10
CA ARG A 137 -8.81 -3.03 16.41
C ARG A 137 -7.85 -3.80 17.29
N MET A 138 -6.80 -3.14 17.75
CA MET A 138 -5.87 -3.70 18.73
C MET A 138 -6.36 -3.40 20.16
N PRO A 139 -6.06 -4.25 21.15
CA PRO A 139 -6.48 -4.05 22.55
C PRO A 139 -5.93 -2.76 23.16
N GLU A 140 -4.82 -2.24 22.64
CA GLU A 140 -4.23 -0.96 23.05
C GLU A 140 -5.03 0.27 22.57
N GLY A 141 -6.11 0.07 21.80
CA GLY A 141 -7.07 1.12 21.44
C GLY A 141 -6.88 1.76 20.07
N PHE A 142 -5.83 1.40 19.34
CA PHE A 142 -5.61 1.86 17.96
C PHE A 142 -6.08 0.84 16.90
N ASN A 143 -6.20 1.31 15.66
CA ASN A 143 -6.54 0.47 14.51
C ASN A 143 -5.32 0.25 13.62
N VAL A 144 -5.21 -0.94 13.05
CA VAL A 144 -4.20 -1.29 12.06
C VAL A 144 -4.89 -1.61 10.74
N THR A 145 -4.59 -0.83 9.72
CA THR A 145 -4.96 -1.17 8.33
C THR A 145 -3.84 -2.00 7.73
N ALA A 146 -4.14 -3.25 7.38
CA ALA A 146 -3.15 -4.16 6.80
C ALA A 146 -3.82 -5.19 5.88
N TRP A 147 -3.00 -5.96 5.19
CA TRP A 147 -3.48 -7.13 4.44
C TRP A 147 -4.06 -8.16 5.39
N VAL A 148 -5.06 -8.90 4.91
CA VAL A 148 -5.64 -10.05 5.60
C VAL A 148 -5.42 -11.29 4.75
N ASP A 149 -4.69 -12.26 5.30
CA ASP A 149 -4.45 -13.56 4.70
C ASP A 149 -5.60 -14.51 5.07
N ALA A 150 -6.70 -14.41 4.33
CA ALA A 150 -7.88 -15.24 4.47
C ALA A 150 -8.73 -15.23 3.20
N ASP A 151 -9.59 -16.26 3.06
CA ASP A 151 -10.68 -16.22 2.10
C ASP A 151 -11.71 -15.14 2.53
N PRO A 152 -12.02 -14.13 1.70
CA PRO A 152 -12.99 -13.09 2.06
C PRO A 152 -14.36 -13.65 2.44
N ARG A 153 -14.76 -14.82 1.92
CA ARG A 153 -16.06 -15.44 2.24
C ARG A 153 -16.16 -15.94 3.68
N THR A 154 -15.03 -16.15 4.36
CA THR A 154 -14.99 -16.61 5.75
C THR A 154 -14.90 -15.45 6.74
N LEU A 155 -14.57 -14.24 6.28
CA LEU A 155 -14.35 -13.07 7.12
C LEU A 155 -15.65 -12.42 7.58
N LYS A 156 -15.72 -12.12 8.88
CA LYS A 156 -16.83 -11.39 9.51
C LYS A 156 -16.28 -10.32 10.47
N PRO A 157 -16.91 -9.14 10.56
CA PRO A 157 -16.63 -8.20 11.65
C PRO A 157 -16.74 -8.89 13.01
N GLY A 158 -15.87 -8.52 13.95
CA GLY A 158 -15.76 -9.13 15.28
C GLY A 158 -14.87 -10.38 15.35
N MET A 159 -14.36 -10.90 14.22
CA MET A 159 -13.44 -12.04 14.24
C MET A 159 -12.12 -11.71 14.92
N LYS A 160 -11.59 -12.66 15.69
CA LYS A 160 -10.24 -12.57 16.24
C LYS A 160 -9.20 -12.75 15.12
N MET A 161 -8.26 -11.83 15.11
CA MET A 161 -7.20 -11.75 14.10
C MET A 161 -5.85 -11.81 14.80
N ARG A 162 -4.93 -12.56 14.21
CA ARG A 162 -3.55 -12.69 14.68
C ARG A 162 -2.61 -11.89 13.78
N LEU A 163 -1.85 -11.01 14.40
CA LEU A 163 -0.81 -10.22 13.78
C LEU A 163 0.39 -11.10 13.42
N VAL A 164 0.85 -10.98 12.18
CA VAL A 164 2.07 -11.60 11.68
C VAL A 164 3.00 -10.49 11.20
N VAL A 165 4.27 -10.58 11.60
CA VAL A 165 5.34 -9.66 11.18
C VAL A 165 6.41 -10.50 10.51
N GLY A 166 6.82 -10.13 9.30
CA GLY A 166 7.80 -10.89 8.54
C GLY A 166 7.83 -10.52 7.07
N LYS A 167 8.41 -11.39 6.23
CA LYS A 167 8.40 -11.21 4.78
C LYS A 167 7.15 -11.85 4.21
N ARG A 168 6.26 -11.05 3.62
CA ARG A 168 5.09 -11.58 2.90
C ARG A 168 5.54 -12.15 1.56
N ALA A 169 5.00 -13.31 1.16
CA ALA A 169 5.31 -13.90 -0.14
C ALA A 169 5.03 -12.91 -1.28
N GLY A 170 5.98 -12.77 -2.21
CA GLY A 170 5.93 -11.80 -3.30
C GLY A 170 6.42 -10.39 -2.93
N GLU A 171 6.50 -10.04 -1.64
CA GLU A 171 7.10 -8.78 -1.18
C GLU A 171 8.52 -9.02 -0.67
N GLY A 172 9.51 -8.40 -1.32
CA GLY A 172 10.93 -8.57 -1.00
C GLY A 172 11.40 -7.88 0.29
N TYR A 173 10.50 -7.41 1.14
CA TYR A 173 10.81 -6.62 2.34
C TYR A 173 9.93 -7.02 3.55
N LEU A 174 10.35 -6.58 4.73
CA LEU A 174 9.65 -6.86 5.99
C LEU A 174 8.38 -6.01 6.11
N THR A 175 7.27 -6.64 6.48
CA THR A 175 5.96 -6.01 6.61
C THR A 175 5.16 -6.72 7.69
N TYR A 176 3.89 -6.35 7.83
CA TYR A 176 2.94 -6.99 8.72
C TYR A 176 1.59 -7.20 8.04
N TRP A 177 0.88 -8.22 8.48
CA TRP A 177 -0.47 -8.58 8.01
C TRP A 177 -1.20 -9.33 9.11
N PHE A 178 -2.49 -9.57 8.90
CA PHE A 178 -3.32 -10.37 9.79
C PHE A 178 -3.75 -11.67 9.13
N ARG A 179 -4.03 -12.67 9.95
CA ARG A 179 -4.80 -13.86 9.58
C ARG A 179 -5.82 -14.16 10.68
N PRO A 180 -6.93 -14.86 10.40
CA PRO A 180 -7.82 -15.35 11.44
C PRO A 180 -7.03 -16.09 12.54
N ALA A 181 -7.38 -15.86 13.80
CA ALA A 181 -6.73 -16.46 14.95
C ALA A 181 -6.91 -17.99 14.95
#